data_AF-A0A0M3ISU4-F1
#
_entry.id   AF-A0A0M3ISU4-F1
#
_cell.length_a   1.000
_cell.length_b   1.000
_cell.length_c   1.000
_cell.angle_alpha   90.00
_cell.angle_beta   90.00
_cell.angle_gamma   90.00
#
_symmetry.space_group_name_H-M   'P 1'
#
loop_
_entity.id
_entity.type
_entity.pdbx_description
1 polymer ?
#
loop_
_entity_poly.entity_id
_entity_poly.type
_entity_poly.pdbx_seq_one_letter_code
_entity_poly.pdbx_strand_id
1 'polypeptide(L)'
;MWGHVGYFAKFVHDAEYYAALTELSITSGLYAIVIISLVLKRRLVSKAGPALHRYEVRVLIQAMTISFFIGFVLFTWYNFDSFVASTKWTFFAINMMWIVNCGINPILCMILNR
;
A
#
# COMPACT_ATOMS: atom_id res chain seq x y z
N MET A 1 0.73 4.71 21.64
CA MET A 1 2.02 5.24 22.14
C MET A 1 1.92 5.76 23.58
N TRP A 2 1.44 4.92 24.52
CA TRP A 2 1.64 5.14 25.96
C TRP A 2 2.28 3.84 26.45
N GLY A 3 3.62 3.78 26.51
CA GLY A 3 4.30 2.57 27.01
C GLY A 3 5.65 2.19 26.40
N HIS A 4 6.37 3.05 25.67
CA HIS A 4 7.76 2.72 25.27
C HIS A 4 8.77 3.32 26.24
N VAL A 5 8.82 2.77 27.46
CA VAL A 5 9.91 3.01 28.41
C VAL A 5 10.86 1.81 28.33
N GLY A 6 11.80 1.84 27.38
CA GLY A 6 12.83 0.81 27.23
C GLY A 6 13.65 0.93 25.94
N TYR A 7 14.96 0.71 26.04
CA TYR A 7 15.89 0.80 24.91
C TYR A 7 15.53 -0.15 23.76
N PHE A 8 15.10 -1.37 24.11
CA PHE A 8 14.65 -2.38 23.15
C PHE A 8 13.39 -1.97 22.39
N ALA A 9 12.45 -1.28 23.06
CA ALA A 9 11.19 -0.89 22.42
C ALA A 9 11.41 0.20 21.38
N LYS A 10 12.36 1.11 21.62
CA LYS A 10 12.79 2.10 20.63
C LYS A 10 13.51 1.44 19.46
N PHE A 11 14.42 0.51 19.72
CA PHE A 11 15.14 -0.21 18.67
C PHE A 11 14.19 -0.98 17.74
N VAL A 12 13.21 -1.69 18.30
CA VAL A 12 12.20 -2.41 17.51
C VAL A 12 11.38 -1.43 16.67
N HIS A 13 10.95 -0.31 17.25
CA HIS A 13 10.19 0.70 16.51
C HIS A 13 10.97 1.28 15.31
N ASP A 14 12.24 1.63 15.52
CA ASP A 14 13.10 2.16 14.47
C ASP A 14 13.33 1.08 13.38
N ALA A 15 13.57 -0.17 13.78
CA ALA A 15 13.73 -1.29 12.84
C ALA A 15 12.47 -1.56 12.01
N GLU A 16 11.30 -1.56 12.66
CA GLU A 16 10.00 -1.72 11.99
C GLU A 16 9.74 -0.59 10.98
N TYR A 17 10.12 0.65 11.33
CA TYR A 17 10.00 1.79 10.42
C TYR A 17 10.87 1.63 9.17
N TYR A 18 12.16 1.30 9.34
CA TYR A 18 13.06 1.11 8.19
C TYR A 18 12.66 -0.10 7.33
N ALA A 19 12.21 -1.19 7.96
CA ALA A 19 11.66 -2.34 7.25
C ALA A 19 10.44 -1.95 6.40
N ALA A 20 9.48 -1.22 6.98
CA ALA A 20 8.31 -0.74 6.26
C ALA A 20 8.67 0.23 5.11
N LEU A 21 9.65 1.12 5.32
CA LEU A 21 10.09 2.07 4.30
C LEU A 21 10.77 1.37 3.11
N THR A 22 11.61 0.37 3.40
CA THR A 22 12.25 -0.44 2.35
C THR A 22 11.24 -1.27 1.58
N GLU A 23 10.28 -1.90 2.26
CA GLU A 23 9.19 -2.65 1.62
C GLU A 23 8.34 -1.74 0.71
N LEU A 24 8.01 -0.54 1.16
CA LEU A 24 7.29 0.46 0.36
C LEU A 24 8.06 0.88 -0.89
N SER A 25 9.35 1.12 -0.72
CA SER A 25 10.23 1.54 -1.82
C SER A 25 10.33 0.44 -2.89
N ILE A 26 10.58 -0.80 -2.47
CA ILE A 26 10.67 -1.96 -3.37
C ILE A 26 9.33 -2.18 -4.10
N THR A 27 8.23 -2.17 -3.36
CA THR A 27 6.89 -2.39 -3.89
C THR A 27 6.53 -1.33 -4.93
N SER A 28 6.79 -0.04 -4.64
CA SER A 28 6.54 1.05 -5.58
C SER A 28 7.37 0.92 -6.86
N GLY A 29 8.65 0.55 -6.74
CA GLY A 29 9.55 0.33 -7.86
C GLY A 29 9.10 -0.81 -8.75
N LEU A 30 8.70 -1.95 -8.16
CA LEU A 30 8.18 -3.10 -8.90
C LEU A 30 6.92 -2.74 -9.67
N TYR A 31 5.96 -2.03 -9.08
CA TYR A 31 4.75 -1.60 -9.80
C TYR A 31 5.06 -0.61 -10.93
N ALA A 32 5.98 0.33 -10.72
CA ALA A 32 6.42 1.23 -11.80
C ALA A 32 7.03 0.45 -12.97
N ILE A 33 7.88 -0.54 -12.69
CA ILE A 33 8.47 -1.42 -13.71
C ILE A 33 7.38 -2.21 -14.45
N VAL A 34 6.39 -2.77 -13.74
CA VAL A 34 5.31 -3.53 -14.37
C VAL A 34 4.45 -2.62 -15.25
N ILE A 35 4.10 -1.40 -14.80
CA ILE A 35 3.35 -0.43 -15.61
C ILE A 35 4.16 -0.03 -16.85
N ILE A 36 5.44 0.31 -16.69
CA ILE A 36 6.31 0.68 -17.81
C ILE A 36 6.40 -0.49 -18.81
N SER A 37 6.60 -1.71 -18.31
CA SER A 37 6.65 -2.92 -19.14
C SER A 37 5.32 -3.15 -19.88
N LEU A 38 4.19 -2.91 -19.23
CA LEU A 38 2.86 -3.03 -19.82
C LEU A 38 2.62 -1.97 -20.90
N VAL A 39 3.04 -0.72 -20.67
CA VAL A 39 2.94 0.39 -21.64
C VAL A 39 3.89 0.17 -22.84
N LEU A 40 5.11 -0.31 -22.60
CA LEU A 40 6.06 -0.65 -23.65
C LEU A 40 5.56 -1.84 -24.49
N LYS A 41 5.05 -2.90 -23.84
CA LYS A 41 4.41 -4.03 -24.52
C LYS A 41 3.15 -3.60 -25.28
N ARG A 42 2.38 -2.64 -24.78
CA ARG A 42 1.23 -2.05 -25.51
C ARG A 42 1.65 -1.33 -26.79
N ARG A 43 2.80 -0.65 -26.79
CA ARG A 43 3.35 -0.02 -28.01
C ARG A 43 3.88 -1.05 -29.02
N LEU A 44 4.39 -2.18 -28.54
CA LEU A 44 5.00 -3.23 -29.37
C LEU A 44 4.01 -4.29 -29.87
N VAL A 45 2.98 -4.61 -29.10
CA VAL A 45 2.06 -5.73 -29.34
C VAL A 45 0.64 -5.21 -29.53
N SER A 46 0.37 -4.68 -30.73
CA SER A 46 -0.98 -4.32 -31.19
C SER A 46 -1.87 -5.56 -31.50
N LYS A 47 -1.40 -6.78 -31.22
CA LYS A 47 -2.00 -8.04 -31.73
C LYS A 47 -2.48 -9.05 -30.68
N ALA A 48 -2.23 -8.84 -29.39
CA ALA A 48 -2.81 -9.70 -28.35
C ALA A 48 -4.28 -9.29 -28.10
N GLY A 49 -5.17 -10.27 -27.96
CA GLY A 49 -6.62 -10.02 -27.89
C GLY A 49 -7.02 -8.98 -26.84
N PRO A 50 -7.89 -8.01 -27.16
CA PRO A 50 -8.20 -6.87 -26.29
C PRO A 50 -8.86 -7.26 -24.95
N ALA A 51 -9.43 -8.46 -24.84
CA ALA A 51 -10.07 -8.96 -23.63
C ALA A 51 -9.07 -9.44 -22.56
N LEU A 52 -8.06 -10.23 -22.94
CA LEU A 52 -7.06 -10.77 -22.01
C LEU A 52 -6.20 -9.64 -21.42
N HIS A 53 -5.87 -8.63 -22.22
CA HIS A 53 -5.10 -7.47 -21.79
C HIS A 53 -5.86 -6.55 -20.82
N ARG A 54 -7.17 -6.34 -21.03
CA ARG A 54 -8.01 -5.58 -20.10
C ARG A 54 -8.07 -6.23 -18.72
N TYR A 55 -8.04 -7.56 -18.67
CA TYR A 55 -7.96 -8.32 -17.43
C TYR A 55 -6.63 -8.10 -16.70
N GLU A 56 -5.49 -8.22 -17.39
CA GLU A 56 -4.15 -7.97 -16.80
C GLU A 56 -4.02 -6.55 -16.26
N VAL A 57 -4.45 -5.54 -17.03
CA VAL A 57 -4.42 -4.12 -16.60
C VAL A 57 -5.28 -3.91 -15.36
N ARG A 58 -6.48 -4.52 -15.32
CA ARG A 58 -7.38 -4.43 -14.16
C ARG A 58 -6.70 -5.00 -12.91
N VAL A 59 -6.20 -6.24 -12.98
CA VAL A 59 -5.50 -6.90 -11.86
C VAL A 59 -4.31 -6.06 -11.38
N LEU A 60 -3.55 -5.46 -12.31
CA LEU A 60 -2.45 -4.58 -11.97
C LEU A 60 -2.89 -3.31 -11.23
N ILE A 61 -3.97 -2.66 -11.69
CA ILE A 61 -4.53 -1.47 -11.03
C ILE A 61 -5.01 -1.82 -9.62
N GLN A 62 -5.62 -3.00 -9.43
CA GLN A 62 -6.03 -3.47 -8.11
C GLN A 62 -4.83 -3.67 -7.19
N ALA A 63 -3.82 -4.40 -7.65
CA ALA A 63 -2.61 -4.66 -6.86
C ALA A 63 -1.92 -3.34 -6.48
N MET A 64 -1.85 -2.39 -7.42
CA MET A 64 -1.31 -1.05 -7.18
C MET A 64 -2.15 -0.26 -6.17
N THR A 65 -3.49 -0.32 -6.27
CA THR A 65 -4.39 0.39 -5.34
C THR A 65 -4.26 -0.17 -3.92
N ILE A 66 -4.23 -1.50 -3.78
CA ILE A 66 -4.06 -2.17 -2.48
C ILE A 66 -2.70 -1.80 -1.87
N SER A 67 -1.62 -1.92 -2.65
CA SER A 67 -0.28 -1.60 -2.15
C SER A 67 -0.11 -0.11 -1.84
N PHE A 68 -0.72 0.78 -2.62
CA PHE A 68 -0.74 2.22 -2.30
C PHE A 68 -1.50 2.50 -1.01
N PHE A 69 -2.67 1.87 -0.81
CA PHE A 69 -3.47 2.08 0.38
C PHE A 69 -2.77 1.55 1.64
N ILE A 70 -2.21 0.33 1.58
CA ILE A 70 -1.38 -0.24 2.64
C ILE A 70 -0.18 0.68 2.95
N GLY A 71 0.47 1.17 1.90
CA GLY A 71 1.60 2.09 2.04
C GLY A 71 1.24 3.41 2.69
N PHE A 72 0.10 3.99 2.32
CA PHE A 72 -0.43 5.21 2.93
C PHE A 72 -0.79 5.01 4.39
N VAL A 73 -1.41 3.87 4.73
CA VAL A 73 -1.75 3.51 6.11
C VAL A 73 -0.48 3.30 6.96
N LEU A 74 0.53 2.60 6.43
CA LEU A 74 1.84 2.44 7.09
C LEU A 74 2.54 3.79 7.28
N PHE A 75 2.60 4.62 6.24
CA PHE A 75 3.20 5.95 6.33
C PHE A 75 2.52 6.80 7.41
N THR A 76 1.18 6.80 7.42
CA THR A 76 0.38 7.50 8.44
C THR A 76 0.60 6.90 9.83
N TRP A 77 0.70 5.57 9.95
CA TRP A 77 0.97 4.88 11.22
C TRP A 77 2.32 5.26 11.85
N TYR A 78 3.35 5.48 11.04
CA TYR A 78 4.67 5.86 11.55
C TYR A 78 4.86 7.38 11.67
N ASN A 79 4.18 8.18 10.86
CA ASN A 79 4.38 9.63 10.82
C ASN A 79 3.26 10.45 11.50
N PHE A 80 2.23 9.83 12.07
CA PHE A 80 1.10 10.59 12.63
C PHE A 80 1.51 11.57 13.72
N ASP A 81 2.51 11.23 14.54
CA ASP A 81 3.02 12.12 15.61
C ASP A 81 3.71 13.37 15.03
N SER A 82 4.19 13.29 13.77
CA SER A 82 4.84 14.41 13.06
C SER A 82 3.83 15.37 12.43
N PHE A 83 2.66 14.88 12.01
CA PHE A 83 1.66 15.65 11.26
C PHE A 83 0.45 16.08 12.09
N VAL A 84 0.10 15.34 13.14
CA VAL A 84 -1.14 15.54 13.91
C VAL A 84 -0.83 15.41 15.40
N ALA A 85 -1.40 16.29 16.23
CA ALA A 85 -1.27 16.19 17.67
C ALA A 85 -1.64 14.76 18.14
N SER A 86 -0.79 14.14 18.97
CA SER A 86 -0.97 12.79 19.53
C SER A 86 -2.10 12.75 20.56
N THR A 87 -3.31 12.96 20.05
CA THR A 87 -4.56 12.84 20.81
C THR A 87 -5.15 11.44 20.63
N LYS A 88 -6.01 11.04 21.58
CA LYS A 88 -6.71 9.74 21.53
C LYS A 88 -7.54 9.56 20.25
N TRP A 89 -8.02 10.67 19.68
CA TRP A 89 -8.78 10.69 18.42
C TRP A 89 -7.92 10.33 17.21
N THR A 90 -6.69 10.81 17.15
CA THR A 90 -5.73 10.47 16.09
C THR A 90 -5.44 8.97 16.12
N PHE A 91 -5.21 8.40 17.31
CA PHE A 91 -5.01 6.96 17.46
C PHE A 91 -6.24 6.15 17.03
N PHE A 92 -7.44 6.58 17.42
CA PHE A 92 -8.67 5.94 16.98
C PHE A 92 -8.84 5.98 15.46
N ALA A 93 -8.61 7.14 14.83
CA ALA A 93 -8.74 7.32 13.38
C ALA A 93 -7.78 6.41 12.61
N ILE A 94 -6.53 6.29 13.06
CA ILE A 94 -5.52 5.44 12.42
C ILE A 94 -5.90 3.96 12.54
N ASN A 95 -6.34 3.51 13.71
CA ASN A 95 -6.83 2.14 13.87
C ASN A 95 -8.05 1.86 12.99
N MET A 96 -8.94 2.84 12.83
CA MET A 96 -10.10 2.74 11.96
C MET A 96 -9.69 2.64 10.47
N MET A 97 -8.63 3.35 10.04
CA MET A 97 -8.07 3.19 8.68
C MET A 97 -7.55 1.78 8.42
N TRP A 98 -6.91 1.13 9.40
CA TRP A 98 -6.48 -0.27 9.29
C TRP A 98 -7.66 -1.23 9.10
N ILE A 99 -8.73 -1.04 9.86
CA ILE A 99 -9.96 -1.86 9.73
C ILE A 99 -10.59 -1.68 8.35
N VAL A 100 -10.65 -0.43 7.86
CA VAL A 100 -11.16 -0.12 6.52
C VAL A 100 -10.29 -0.75 5.43
N ASN A 101 -8.95 -0.72 5.59
CA ASN A 101 -8.02 -1.38 4.66
C ASN A 101 -8.32 -2.89 4.53
N CYS A 102 -8.58 -3.57 5.64
CA CYS A 102 -8.98 -4.98 5.62
C CYS A 102 -10.28 -5.23 4.85
N GLY A 103 -11.24 -4.30 4.91
CA GLY A 103 -12.51 -4.37 4.19
C GLY A 103 -12.42 -4.03 2.69
N ILE A 104 -11.46 -3.20 2.28
CA ILE A 104 -11.26 -2.79 0.88
C ILE A 104 -10.75 -3.96 0.02
N ASN A 105 -9.90 -4.83 0.57
CA ASN A 105 -9.33 -5.97 -0.14
C ASN A 105 -10.39 -6.91 -0.76
N PRO A 106 -11.39 -7.43 -0.03
CA PRO A 106 -12.43 -8.27 -0.61
C PRO A 106 -13.34 -7.52 -1.58
N ILE A 107 -13.61 -6.23 -1.36
CA ILE A 107 -14.42 -5.39 -2.24
C ILE A 107 -13.74 -5.19 -3.59
N LEU A 108 -12.42 -4.92 -3.60
CA LEU A 108 -11.66 -4.82 -4.85
C LEU A 108 -11.68 -6.12 -5.64
N CYS A 109 -11.52 -7.27 -4.97
CA CYS A 109 -11.64 -8.58 -5.60
C CYS A 109 -13.02 -8.80 -6.22
N MET A 110 -14.11 -8.38 -5.55
CA MET A 110 -15.47 -8.54 -6.06
C MET A 110 -15.79 -7.63 -7.25
N ILE A 111 -15.32 -6.37 -7.23
CA ILE A 111 -15.60 -5.40 -8.31
C ILE A 111 -14.85 -5.76 -9.59
N LEU A 112 -13.62 -6.26 -9.48
CA LEU A 112 -12.78 -6.56 -10.64
C LEU A 112 -13.01 -7.94 -11.28
N ASN A 113 -13.57 -8.90 -10.53
CA ASN A 113 -13.88 -10.24 -11.04
C ASN A 113 -15.18 -10.28 -11.89
N ARG A 114 -15.56 -9.16 -12.50
CA ARG A 114 -16.76 -9.00 -13.33
C ARG A 114 -16.40 -8.55 -14.75
#